data_AF-A6LRU9-F1
#
_entry.id   AF-A6LRU9-F1
#
_cell.length_a   1.000
_cell.length_b   1.000
_cell.length_c   1.000
_cell.angle_alpha   90.00
_cell.angle_beta   90.00
_cell.angle_gamma   90.00
#
_symmetry.space_group_name_H-M   'P 1'
#
loop_
_entity.id
_entity.type
_entity.pdbx_description
1 polymer ?
#
loop_
_entity_poly.entity_id
_entity_poly.type
_entity_poly.pdbx_seq_one_letter_code
_entity_poly.pdbx_strand_id
1 'polypeptide(L)' 'MGIIKDIVDIVVPRVQKRMEEEGLDIKEALNKELREMGYIQKDDKVDE' A
#
# COMPACT_ATOMS: atom_id res chain seq x y z
N MET A 1 19.19 -1.90 3.08
CA MET A 1 17.71 -2.00 3.08
C MET A 1 17.21 -1.08 1.98
N GLY A 2 16.40 -1.60 1.07
CA GLY A 2 15.97 -0.87 -0.12
C GLY A 2 14.45 -0.92 -0.21
N ILE A 3 13.85 0.18 -0.67
CA ILE A 3 12.39 0.38 -0.71
C ILE A 3 11.67 -0.80 -1.39
N ILE A 4 12.23 -1.33 -2.48
CA ILE A 4 11.64 -2.48 -3.19
C ILE A 4 11.63 -3.74 -2.32
N LYS A 5 12.69 -4.00 -1.56
CA LYS A 5 12.76 -5.17 -0.68
C LYS A 5 11.72 -5.06 0.44
N ASP A 6 11.56 -3.88 1.01
CA ASP A 6 10.57 -3.64 2.07
C ASP A 6 9.13 -3.81 1.54
N ILE A 7 8.87 -3.43 0.28
CA ILE A 7 7.57 -3.70 -0.36
C ILE A 7 7.31 -5.20 -0.47
N VAL A 8 8.28 -5.98 -0.95
CA VAL A 8 8.10 -7.43 -1.14
C VAL A 8 7.99 -8.16 0.19
N ASP A 9 8.85 -7.83 1.16
CA ASP A 9 8.93 -8.56 2.44
C ASP A 9 7.83 -8.14 3.43
N ILE A 10 7.30 -6.90 3.33
CA ILE A 10 6.36 -6.34 4.31
C ILE A 10 5.01 -5.98 3.68
N VAL A 11 5.02 -5.23 2.57
CA VAL A 11 3.77 -4.70 1.98
C VAL A 11 2.95 -5.82 1.32
N VAL A 12 3.57 -6.68 0.52
CA VAL A 12 2.87 -7.78 -0.17
C VAL A 12 2.08 -8.71 0.78
N PRO A 13 2.66 -9.25 1.87
CA PRO A 13 1.89 -10.12 2.78
C PRO A 13 0.74 -9.38 3.48
N ARG A 14 0.90 -8.09 3.78
CA ARG A 14 -0.17 -7.28 4.38
C ARG A 14 -1.29 -6.99 3.38
N VAL A 15 -0.94 -6.71 2.12
CA VAL A 15 -1.91 -6.53 1.04
C VAL A 15 -2.73 -7.79 0.84
N GLN A 16 -2.09 -8.97 0.76
CA GLN A 16 -2.81 -10.24 0.63
C GLN A 16 -3.79 -10.45 1.78
N LYS A 17 -3.34 -10.19 3.02
CA LYS A 17 -4.20 -10.29 4.19
C LYS A 17 -5.42 -9.36 4.11
N ARG A 18 -5.24 -8.12 3.64
CA ARG A 18 -6.34 -7.16 3.43
C ARG A 18 -7.30 -7.57 2.32
N MET A 19 -6.79 -8.17 1.24
CA MET A 19 -7.65 -8.71 0.18
C MET A 19 -8.54 -9.83 0.74
N GLU A 20 -8.00 -10.68 1.61
CA GLU A 20 -8.75 -11.79 2.23
C GLU A 20 -9.72 -11.34 3.32
N GLU A 21 -9.31 -10.43 4.21
CA GLU A 21 -10.11 -9.98 5.36
C GLU A 21 -11.13 -8.88 5.00
N GLU A 22 -10.73 -7.94 4.14
CA GLU A 22 -11.53 -6.76 3.80
C GLU A 22 -12.23 -6.91 2.43
N GLY A 23 -11.91 -7.95 1.65
CA GLY A 23 -12.46 -8.16 0.31
C GLY A 23 -12.00 -7.10 -0.70
N LEU A 24 -10.88 -6.42 -0.42
CA LEU A 24 -10.37 -5.31 -1.24
C LEU A 24 -9.71 -5.83 -2.53
N ASP A 25 -9.81 -5.04 -3.60
CA ASP A 25 -8.99 -5.25 -4.79
C ASP A 25 -7.51 -5.03 -4.46
N ILE A 26 -6.63 -5.72 -5.19
CA ILE A 26 -5.18 -5.64 -4.99
C ILE A 26 -4.66 -4.19 -5.05
N LYS A 27 -5.22 -3.35 -5.93
CA LYS A 27 -4.81 -1.94 -6.06
C LYS A 27 -5.23 -1.12 -4.86
N GLU A 28 -6.43 -1.35 -4.34
CA GLU A 28 -6.93 -0.64 -3.14
C GLU A 28 -6.14 -1.05 -1.90
N ALA A 29 -5.92 -2.36 -1.72
CA ALA A 29 -5.12 -2.87 -0.61
C ALA A 29 -3.67 -2.36 -0.67
N LEU A 30 -3.04 -2.33 -1.85
CA LEU A 30 -1.70 -1.75 -2.04
C LEU A 30 -1.68 -0.26 -1.73
N ASN A 31 -2.61 0.53 -2.28
CA ASN A 31 -2.64 1.97 -2.03
C ASN A 31 -2.82 2.28 -0.54
N LYS A 32 -3.71 1.55 0.14
CA LYS A 32 -3.96 1.70 1.57
C LYS A 32 -2.69 1.40 2.38
N GLU A 33 -2.06 0.25 2.14
CA GLU A 33 -0.87 -0.15 2.89
C GLU A 33 0.33 0.76 2.62
N LEU A 34 0.58 1.14 1.35
CA LEU A 34 1.66 2.05 0.99
C LEU A 34 1.45 3.46 1.58
N ARG A 35 0.20 3.91 1.70
CA ARG A 35 -0.15 5.19 2.34
C ARG A 35 0.02 5.12 3.86
N GLU A 36 -0.41 4.04 4.51
CA GLU A 36 -0.22 3.83 5.95
C GLU A 36 1.27 3.73 6.33
N MET A 37 2.08 3.15 5.46
CA MET A 37 3.53 3.09 5.64
C MET A 37 4.26 4.39 5.26
N GLY A 38 3.55 5.41 4.78
CA GLY A 38 4.14 6.70 4.38
C GLY A 38 4.95 6.66 3.09
N TYR A 39 4.89 5.56 2.32
CA TYR A 39 5.49 5.48 0.99
C TYR A 39 4.79 6.38 -0.03
N ILE A 40 3.48 6.60 0.17
CA ILE A 40 2.68 7.53 -0.62
C ILE A 40 2.22 8.63 0.34
N GLN A 41 2.80 9.81 0.20
CA GLN A 41 2.21 11.01 0.82
C GLN A 41 0.92 11.36 0.07
N LYS A 42 -0.07 11.91 0.78
CA LYS A 42 -1.11 12.68 0.11
C LYS A 42 -0.38 13.81 -0.62
N ASP A 43 -0.16 13.67 -1.92
CA ASP A 43 -0.08 14.86 -2.75
C ASP A 43 -1.47 15.49 -2.65
N ASP A 44 -1.60 16.48 -1.75
CA ASP A 44 -2.73 17.41 -1.64
C ASP A 44 -2.71 18.39 -2.84
N LYS A 45 -2.29 17.89 -4.00
CA LYS A 45 -2.11 18.59 -5.27
C LYS A 45 -2.88 17.85 -6.36
N VAL A 46 -4.17 17.64 -6.10
CA VAL A 46 -5.16 17.74 -7.17
C VAL A 46 -5.54 19.22 -7.22
N ASP A 47 -4.59 20.06 -7.62
CA ASP A 47 -4.88 21.40 -8.10
C ASP A 47 -5.25 21.24 -9.58
N GLU A 48 -6.57 21.31 -9.82
CA GLU A 48 -7.32 21.63 -11.05
C GLU A 48 -7.10 20.82 -12.34
#